data_AF-Q9Y417-F1
#
_entry.id   AF-Q9Y417-F1
#
_cell.length_a   1.000
_cell.length_b   1.000
_cell.length_c   1.000
_cell.angle_alpha   90.00
_cell.angle_beta   90.00
_cell.angle_gamma   90.00
#
_symmetry.space_group_name_H-M   'P 1'
#
loop_
_entity.id
_entity.type
_entity.pdbx_description
1 polymer ?
#
loop_
_entity_poly.entity_id
_entity_poly.type
_entity_poly.pdbx_seq_one_letter_code
_entity_poly.pdbx_strand_id
1 'polypeptide(L)'
;GTASSGHYIAYCRNNLNNLWYEFDDQSVTEVSESTVQNAEAYVLFYRKSSEEAQKERRRISNLLNIMEPSLLQFYISRQWLNKFKTFAEPGPISNNDFLCIHGGVPPRKAGYIEDLVLMLPQNIWDNLYSRYGGGPAVNHLYICHTCQIEAEKIEKRRKTELEIFIRLNRAFQKEDSPATFYCISMQWFREWESFVKGKDGDPPGPIDNTKIAVTKCGNVMLRQGADSGQISEETWNFLQSIYGGGPEVILRPPVVHVDPDILQAEEKIEVETRSL
;
A
#
# COMPACT_ATOMS: atom_id res chain seq x y z
N GLY A 1 33.83 -7.92 -9.08
CA GLY A 1 32.97 -6.72 -9.01
C GLY A 1 32.77 -6.32 -7.56
N THR A 2 32.51 -5.06 -7.28
CA THR A 2 31.90 -4.65 -6.00
C THR A 2 30.38 -4.85 -6.11
N ALA A 3 29.66 -5.04 -5.00
CA ALA A 3 28.21 -5.27 -5.01
C ALA A 3 27.40 -4.15 -5.69
N SER A 4 28.01 -2.98 -5.92
CA SER A 4 27.44 -1.80 -6.58
C SER A 4 27.92 -1.57 -8.02
N SER A 5 28.95 -2.27 -8.50
CA SER A 5 29.48 -2.14 -9.87
C SER A 5 30.42 -3.28 -10.23
N GLY A 6 30.17 -3.92 -11.38
CA GLY A 6 31.02 -4.96 -11.94
C GLY A 6 30.37 -5.69 -13.12
N HIS A 7 31.21 -6.34 -13.91
CA HIS A 7 30.80 -7.34 -14.89
C HIS A 7 30.36 -8.62 -14.19
N TYR A 8 29.20 -9.16 -14.54
CA TYR A 8 28.64 -10.36 -13.91
C TYR A 8 28.41 -11.43 -14.95
N ILE A 9 28.99 -12.60 -14.71
CA ILE A 9 28.71 -13.81 -15.49
C ILE A 9 27.91 -14.79 -14.63
N ALA A 10 27.12 -15.64 -15.29
CA ALA A 10 26.35 -16.67 -14.61
C ALA A 10 26.56 -18.04 -15.26
N TYR A 11 26.76 -19.06 -14.43
CA TYR A 11 26.77 -20.45 -14.88
C TYR A 11 25.44 -21.10 -14.51
N CYS A 12 24.68 -21.53 -15.50
CA CYS A 12 23.34 -22.09 -15.29
C CYS A 12 23.24 -23.46 -15.95
N ARG A 13 22.64 -24.42 -15.22
CA ARG A 13 22.29 -25.72 -15.77
C ARG A 13 20.91 -25.64 -16.43
N ASN A 14 20.82 -25.99 -17.70
CA ASN A 14 19.55 -26.03 -18.41
C ASN A 14 18.78 -27.32 -18.04
N ASN A 15 17.57 -27.16 -17.50
CA ASN A 15 16.73 -28.28 -17.08
C ASN A 15 16.18 -29.16 -18.22
N LEU A 16 16.21 -28.70 -19.48
CA LEU A 16 15.68 -29.43 -20.63
C LEU A 16 16.68 -30.45 -21.18
N ASN A 17 17.95 -30.08 -21.27
CA ASN A 17 19.02 -30.94 -21.82
C ASN A 17 20.07 -31.36 -20.78
N ASN A 18 19.99 -30.85 -19.54
CA ASN A 18 20.91 -31.10 -18.44
C ASN A 18 22.36 -30.63 -18.66
N LEU A 19 22.61 -29.76 -19.63
CA LEU A 19 23.92 -29.17 -19.95
C LEU A 19 24.14 -27.84 -19.23
N TRP A 20 25.40 -27.42 -19.07
CA TRP A 20 25.78 -26.16 -18.43
C TRP A 20 26.11 -25.09 -19.46
N TYR A 21 25.76 -23.85 -19.13
CA TYR A 21 26.00 -22.69 -19.97
C TYR A 21 26.59 -21.56 -19.15
N GLU A 22 27.61 -20.92 -19.69
CA GLU A 22 28.11 -19.62 -19.27
C GLU A 22 27.31 -18.53 -19.98
N PHE A 23 26.71 -17.65 -19.20
CA PHE A 23 26.02 -16.46 -19.68
C PHE A 23 26.90 -15.25 -19.38
N ASP A 24 27.39 -14.64 -20.45
CA ASP A 24 28.16 -13.40 -20.45
C ASP A 24 27.44 -12.33 -21.30
N ASP A 25 27.82 -11.05 -21.17
CA ASP A 25 27.16 -9.93 -21.85
C ASP A 25 27.12 -10.08 -23.38
N GLN A 26 28.15 -10.71 -23.95
CA GLN A 26 28.31 -10.83 -25.40
C GLN A 26 27.89 -12.18 -25.96
N SER A 27 27.82 -13.23 -25.13
CA SER A 27 27.58 -14.59 -25.63
C SER A 27 27.06 -15.55 -24.56
N VAL A 28 26.39 -16.60 -25.02
CA VAL A 28 26.03 -17.77 -24.21
C VAL A 28 26.80 -18.96 -24.77
N THR A 29 27.65 -19.56 -23.95
CA THR A 29 28.50 -20.69 -24.37
C THR A 29 28.22 -21.92 -23.53
N GLU A 30 28.14 -23.09 -24.17
CA GLU A 30 28.05 -24.35 -23.44
C GLU A 30 29.39 -24.65 -22.76
N VAL A 31 29.35 -25.05 -21.50
CA VAL A 31 30.53 -25.36 -20.70
C VAL A 31 30.40 -26.71 -20.00
N SER A 32 31.53 -27.27 -19.57
CA SER A 32 31.56 -28.55 -18.87
C SER A 32 31.25 -28.41 -17.37
N GLU A 33 30.83 -29.50 -16.71
CA GLU A 33 30.61 -29.50 -15.25
C GLU A 33 31.89 -29.14 -14.47
N SER A 34 33.06 -29.56 -14.95
CA SER A 34 34.34 -29.25 -14.31
C SER A 34 34.67 -27.75 -14.40
N THR A 35 34.30 -27.06 -15.49
CA THR A 35 34.42 -25.60 -15.59
C THR A 35 33.62 -24.92 -14.48
N VAL A 36 32.38 -25.36 -14.29
CA VAL A 36 31.48 -24.78 -13.27
C VAL A 36 31.95 -25.09 -11.85
N GLN A 37 32.46 -26.30 -11.59
CA GLN A 37 32.99 -26.69 -10.27
C GLN A 37 34.22 -25.89 -9.85
N ASN A 38 35.04 -25.47 -10.81
CA ASN A 38 36.23 -24.66 -10.56
C ASN A 38 35.93 -23.15 -10.59
N ALA A 39 34.68 -22.75 -10.86
CA ALA A 39 34.29 -21.35 -10.84
C ALA A 39 34.22 -20.84 -9.38
N GLU A 40 34.85 -19.71 -9.11
CA GLU A 40 34.80 -19.03 -7.80
C GLU A 40 33.51 -18.23 -7.67
N ALA A 41 32.38 -18.93 -7.54
CA ALA A 41 31.06 -18.30 -7.43
C ALA A 41 30.93 -17.48 -6.13
N TYR A 42 30.64 -16.18 -6.26
CA TYR A 42 30.34 -15.32 -5.11
C TYR A 42 28.91 -15.51 -4.58
N VAL A 43 27.99 -16.02 -5.42
CA VAL A 43 26.61 -16.40 -5.07
C VAL A 43 26.25 -17.69 -5.79
N LEU A 44 25.65 -18.64 -5.07
CA LEU A 44 25.19 -19.93 -5.61
C LEU A 44 23.67 -20.08 -5.43
N PHE A 45 22.97 -20.31 -6.53
CA PHE A 45 21.58 -20.75 -6.51
C PHE A 45 21.50 -22.24 -6.79
N TYR A 46 20.83 -22.98 -5.92
CA TYR A 46 20.64 -24.41 -6.08
C TYR A 46 19.20 -24.81 -5.74
N ARG A 47 18.74 -25.89 -6.34
CA ARG A 47 17.45 -26.50 -6.02
C ARG A 47 17.70 -27.81 -5.29
N LYS A 48 17.28 -27.88 -4.02
CA LYS A 48 17.25 -29.15 -3.29
C LYS A 48 16.30 -30.12 -3.99
N SER A 49 16.79 -31.31 -4.33
CA SER A 49 15.98 -32.42 -4.86
C SER A 49 15.78 -33.46 -3.75
N SER A 50 14.59 -34.04 -3.65
CA SER A 50 14.29 -35.15 -2.74
C SER A 50 13.31 -36.11 -3.43
N GLU A 51 13.71 -37.37 -3.52
CA GLU A 51 12.84 -38.43 -4.06
C GLU A 51 11.64 -38.67 -3.14
N GLU A 52 11.83 -38.55 -1.83
CA GLU A 52 10.79 -38.70 -0.81
C GLU A 52 9.71 -37.64 -1.02
N ALA A 53 10.11 -36.38 -1.25
CA ALA A 53 9.18 -35.30 -1.56
C ALA A 53 8.42 -35.57 -2.87
N GLN A 54 9.09 -36.09 -3.90
CA GLN A 54 8.44 -36.46 -5.16
C GLN A 54 7.47 -37.65 -5.02
N LYS A 55 7.82 -38.66 -4.22
CA LYS A 55 6.95 -39.80 -3.90
C LYS A 55 5.71 -39.33 -3.14
N GLU A 56 5.89 -38.44 -2.18
CA GLU A 56 4.79 -37.85 -1.41
C GLU A 56 3.84 -37.04 -2.29
N ARG A 57 4.37 -36.15 -3.14
CA ARG A 57 3.55 -35.38 -4.10
C ARG A 57 2.72 -36.29 -5.01
N ARG A 58 3.33 -37.36 -5.53
CA ARG A 58 2.62 -38.35 -6.36
C ARG A 58 1.51 -39.04 -5.56
N ARG A 59 1.80 -39.45 -4.32
CA ARG A 59 0.82 -40.06 -3.42
C ARG A 59 -0.37 -39.13 -3.16
N ILE A 60 -0.13 -37.89 -2.74
CA ILE A 60 -1.20 -36.92 -2.47
C ILE A 60 -2.00 -36.58 -3.73
N SER A 61 -1.34 -36.42 -4.88
CA SER A 61 -2.01 -36.18 -6.16
C SER A 61 -2.95 -37.33 -6.55
N ASN A 62 -2.54 -38.58 -6.30
CA ASN A 62 -3.39 -39.74 -6.56
C ASN A 62 -4.60 -39.77 -5.61
N LEU A 63 -4.40 -39.45 -4.32
CA LEU A 63 -5.50 -39.38 -3.36
C LEU A 63 -6.55 -38.32 -3.72
N LEU A 64 -6.10 -37.17 -4.22
CA LEU A 64 -7.01 -36.11 -4.70
C LEU A 64 -7.92 -36.58 -5.85
N ASN A 65 -7.44 -37.48 -6.71
CA ASN A 65 -8.19 -37.99 -7.86
C ASN A 65 -9.25 -39.03 -7.49
N ILE A 66 -9.12 -39.69 -6.32
CA ILE A 66 -10.00 -40.79 -5.92
C ILE A 66 -11.37 -40.27 -5.41
N MET A 67 -11.48 -38.96 -5.11
CA MET A 67 -12.73 -38.28 -4.73
C MET A 67 -13.60 -39.05 -3.72
N GLU A 68 -12.99 -39.55 -2.64
CA GLU A 68 -13.77 -40.13 -1.55
C GLU A 68 -14.58 -39.03 -0.82
N PRO A 69 -15.90 -39.20 -0.63
CA PRO A 69 -16.69 -38.31 0.20
C PRO A 69 -16.15 -38.35 1.63
N SER A 70 -15.90 -37.18 2.21
CA SER A 70 -15.50 -37.05 3.62
C SER A 70 -16.55 -36.24 4.37
N LEU A 71 -16.77 -36.61 5.64
CA LEU A 71 -17.71 -35.92 6.52
C LEU A 71 -17.28 -34.48 6.82
N LEU A 72 -15.97 -34.25 6.85
CA LEU A 72 -15.38 -32.92 7.00
C LEU A 72 -14.50 -32.60 5.80
N GLN A 73 -14.52 -31.33 5.42
CA GLN A 73 -13.66 -30.76 4.40
C GLN A 73 -12.81 -29.67 5.02
N PHE A 74 -11.58 -29.54 4.56
CA PHE A 74 -10.63 -28.55 5.03
C PHE A 74 -10.18 -27.66 3.88
N TYR A 75 -9.95 -26.38 4.17
CA TYR A 75 -9.41 -25.41 3.24
C TYR A 75 -7.93 -25.21 3.50
N ILE A 76 -7.15 -25.24 2.43
CA ILE A 76 -5.71 -25.00 2.47
C ILE A 76 -5.32 -23.91 1.48
N SER A 77 -4.30 -23.15 1.85
CA SER A 77 -3.72 -22.12 0.98
C SER A 77 -3.16 -22.73 -0.30
N ARG A 78 -3.58 -22.18 -1.44
CA ARG A 78 -2.95 -22.47 -2.75
C ARG A 78 -1.51 -22.00 -2.79
N GLN A 79 -1.16 -20.93 -2.08
CA GLN A 79 0.23 -20.49 -1.96
C GLN A 79 1.09 -21.56 -1.27
N TRP A 80 0.60 -22.14 -0.17
CA TRP A 80 1.30 -23.25 0.48
C TRP A 80 1.34 -24.51 -0.41
N LEU A 81 0.24 -24.84 -1.09
CA LEU A 81 0.24 -25.97 -2.04
C LEU A 81 1.23 -25.78 -3.19
N ASN A 82 1.44 -24.55 -3.66
CA ASN A 82 2.45 -24.26 -4.67
C ASN A 82 3.86 -24.53 -4.12
N LYS A 83 4.14 -24.16 -2.87
CA LYS A 83 5.38 -24.58 -2.19
C LYS A 83 5.46 -26.09 -2.09
N PHE A 84 4.41 -26.79 -1.68
CA PHE A 84 4.39 -28.25 -1.61
C PHE A 84 4.73 -28.92 -2.95
N LYS A 85 4.17 -28.39 -4.06
CA LYS A 85 4.40 -28.92 -5.41
C LYS A 85 5.83 -28.69 -5.91
N THR A 86 6.51 -27.64 -5.44
CA THR A 86 7.78 -27.19 -6.02
C THR A 86 8.99 -27.40 -5.09
N PHE A 87 8.85 -27.14 -3.79
CA PHE A 87 9.95 -27.11 -2.82
C PHE A 87 10.14 -28.48 -2.17
N ALA A 88 11.39 -28.91 -2.02
CA ALA A 88 11.71 -30.14 -1.27
C ALA A 88 11.17 -30.06 0.17
N GLU A 89 11.18 -28.86 0.75
CA GLU A 89 10.69 -28.55 2.08
C GLU A 89 9.74 -27.34 2.00
N PRO A 90 8.42 -27.55 1.89
CA PRO A 90 7.45 -26.46 1.81
C PRO A 90 7.29 -25.68 3.12
N GLY A 91 7.77 -26.23 4.24
CA GLY A 91 7.55 -25.72 5.58
C GLY A 91 6.15 -26.03 6.12
N PRO A 92 5.83 -25.53 7.33
CA PRO A 92 4.52 -25.74 7.95
C PRO A 92 3.37 -25.16 7.11
N ILE A 93 2.20 -25.78 7.20
CA ILE A 93 0.99 -25.26 6.55
C ILE A 93 0.70 -23.87 7.11
N SER A 94 0.43 -22.90 6.23
CA SER A 94 0.02 -21.56 6.60
C SER A 94 -1.18 -21.15 5.77
N ASN A 95 -2.26 -20.77 6.46
CA ASN A 95 -3.52 -20.30 5.87
C ASN A 95 -3.74 -18.78 6.10
N ASN A 96 -2.70 -18.08 6.55
CA ASN A 96 -2.74 -16.65 6.86
C ASN A 96 -2.79 -15.75 5.61
N ASP A 97 -2.55 -16.30 4.43
CA ASP A 97 -2.70 -15.61 3.16
C ASP A 97 -4.17 -15.38 2.78
N PHE A 98 -5.11 -16.15 3.31
CA PHE A 98 -6.55 -15.94 3.10
C PHE A 98 -7.35 -15.67 4.37
N LEU A 99 -6.79 -15.91 5.56
CA LEU A 99 -7.40 -15.54 6.83
C LEU A 99 -6.81 -14.26 7.44
N CYS A 100 -7.63 -13.54 8.21
CA CYS A 100 -7.14 -12.52 9.13
C CYS A 100 -6.81 -13.12 10.50
N ILE A 101 -6.23 -12.31 11.39
CA ILE A 101 -5.94 -12.68 12.78
C ILE A 101 -7.19 -13.06 13.60
N HIS A 102 -8.38 -12.66 13.16
CA HIS A 102 -9.65 -13.04 13.80
C HIS A 102 -10.17 -14.41 13.35
N GLY A 103 -9.46 -15.10 12.45
CA GLY A 103 -9.82 -16.44 11.95
C GLY A 103 -10.81 -16.47 10.78
N GLY A 104 -11.37 -15.33 10.38
CA GLY A 104 -12.25 -15.24 9.21
C GLY A 104 -11.55 -14.71 7.95
N VAL A 105 -12.24 -14.80 6.81
CA VAL A 105 -11.79 -14.24 5.53
C VAL A 105 -11.95 -12.72 5.56
N PRO A 106 -10.88 -11.92 5.28
CA PRO A 106 -11.02 -10.47 5.17
C PRO A 106 -12.05 -10.11 4.08
N PRO A 107 -12.95 -9.12 4.30
CA PRO A 107 -13.97 -8.75 3.31
C PRO A 107 -13.41 -8.44 1.92
N ARG A 108 -12.26 -7.77 1.85
CA ARG A 108 -11.53 -7.46 0.61
C ARG A 108 -11.07 -8.68 -0.19
N LYS A 109 -11.03 -9.87 0.42
CA LYS A 109 -10.64 -11.15 -0.21
C LYS A 109 -11.84 -12.02 -0.56
N ALA A 110 -13.03 -11.70 -0.04
CA ALA A 110 -14.20 -12.57 -0.18
C ALA A 110 -14.59 -12.83 -1.64
N GLY A 111 -14.45 -11.82 -2.52
CA GLY A 111 -14.81 -11.92 -3.93
C GLY A 111 -13.92 -12.85 -4.76
N TYR A 112 -12.74 -13.23 -4.28
CA TYR A 112 -11.80 -14.12 -4.97
C TYR A 112 -11.23 -15.20 -4.06
N ILE A 113 -11.96 -15.57 -3.00
CA ILE A 113 -11.48 -16.55 -2.03
C ILE A 113 -11.18 -17.92 -2.66
N GLU A 114 -11.95 -18.30 -3.68
CA GLU A 114 -11.79 -19.57 -4.42
C GLU A 114 -10.44 -19.67 -5.15
N ASP A 115 -9.86 -18.52 -5.51
CA ASP A 115 -8.54 -18.41 -6.14
C ASP A 115 -7.40 -18.52 -5.13
N LEU A 116 -7.69 -18.40 -3.83
CA LEU A 116 -6.70 -18.49 -2.76
C LEU A 116 -6.69 -19.86 -2.07
N VAL A 117 -7.82 -20.57 -2.07
CA VAL A 117 -7.99 -21.81 -1.30
C VAL A 117 -8.22 -23.02 -2.18
N LEU A 118 -7.80 -24.18 -1.70
CA LEU A 118 -8.24 -25.47 -2.19
C LEU A 118 -8.97 -26.22 -1.07
N MET A 119 -10.13 -26.78 -1.40
CA MET A 119 -10.85 -27.68 -0.52
C MET A 119 -10.26 -29.08 -0.62
N LEU A 120 -9.99 -29.68 0.53
CA LEU A 120 -9.40 -31.01 0.69
C LEU A 120 -10.35 -31.91 1.49
N PRO A 121 -10.48 -33.18 1.10
CA PRO A 121 -11.01 -34.21 1.97
C PRO A 121 -10.22 -34.35 3.28
N GLN A 122 -10.91 -34.71 4.36
CA GLN A 122 -10.30 -34.84 5.69
C GLN A 122 -9.07 -35.77 5.71
N ASN A 123 -9.12 -36.93 5.06
CA ASN A 123 -7.98 -37.87 5.04
C ASN A 123 -6.71 -37.26 4.40
N ILE A 124 -6.87 -36.41 3.39
CA ILE A 124 -5.75 -35.71 2.74
C ILE A 124 -5.22 -34.61 3.66
N TRP A 125 -6.12 -33.84 4.27
CA TRP A 125 -5.74 -32.85 5.28
C TRP A 125 -4.94 -33.49 6.42
N ASP A 126 -5.43 -34.58 7.00
CA ASP A 126 -4.79 -35.27 8.12
C ASP A 126 -3.39 -35.78 7.75
N ASN A 127 -3.19 -36.29 6.51
CA ASN A 127 -1.86 -36.69 6.02
C ASN A 127 -0.90 -35.49 5.93
N LEU A 128 -1.36 -34.39 5.33
CA LEU A 128 -0.53 -33.18 5.19
C LEU A 128 -0.23 -32.56 6.56
N TYR A 129 -1.24 -32.44 7.42
CA TYR A 129 -1.11 -31.84 8.74
C TYR A 129 -0.23 -32.68 9.67
N SER A 130 -0.39 -34.00 9.67
CA SER A 130 0.47 -34.94 10.42
C SER A 130 1.96 -34.75 10.08
N ARG A 131 2.26 -34.52 8.80
CA ARG A 131 3.64 -34.40 8.32
C ARG A 131 4.24 -33.01 8.46
N TYR A 132 3.46 -31.96 8.15
CA TYR A 132 3.97 -30.59 8.03
C TYR A 132 3.57 -29.69 9.21
N GLY A 133 2.51 -30.05 9.95
CA GLY A 133 1.94 -29.22 11.00
C GLY A 133 1.54 -27.84 10.52
N GLY A 134 1.60 -26.85 11.42
CA GLY A 134 1.28 -25.46 11.12
C GLY A 134 -0.18 -25.11 11.43
N GLY A 135 -0.74 -24.16 10.69
CA GLY A 135 -2.13 -23.74 10.83
C GLY A 135 -2.39 -22.29 10.38
N PRO A 136 -3.59 -21.77 10.72
CA PRO A 136 -4.68 -22.47 11.42
C PRO A 136 -5.36 -23.54 10.54
N ALA A 137 -5.93 -24.57 11.15
CA ALA A 137 -6.82 -25.51 10.45
C ALA A 137 -8.15 -24.82 10.14
N VAL A 138 -8.66 -25.00 8.91
CA VAL A 138 -9.85 -24.28 8.45
C VAL A 138 -10.82 -25.29 7.85
N ASN A 139 -11.95 -25.52 8.51
CA ASN A 139 -13.02 -26.39 8.01
C ASN A 139 -14.28 -25.63 7.60
N HIS A 140 -14.30 -24.31 7.82
CA HIS A 140 -15.40 -23.43 7.46
C HIS A 140 -14.87 -22.04 7.09
N LEU A 141 -15.36 -21.48 5.99
CA LEU A 141 -15.03 -20.12 5.56
C LEU A 141 -16.20 -19.20 5.87
N TYR A 142 -15.90 -18.09 6.54
CA TYR A 142 -16.86 -17.03 6.80
C TYR A 142 -16.17 -15.68 6.61
N ILE A 143 -16.95 -14.68 6.18
CA ILE A 143 -16.45 -13.30 6.12
C ILE A 143 -16.24 -12.81 7.55
N CYS A 144 -15.06 -12.26 7.82
CA CYS A 144 -14.73 -11.74 9.13
C CYS A 144 -15.53 -10.46 9.43
N HIS A 145 -16.49 -10.57 10.34
CA HIS A 145 -17.34 -9.45 10.74
C HIS A 145 -16.56 -8.32 11.43
N THR A 146 -15.56 -8.64 12.25
CA THR A 146 -14.68 -7.61 12.84
C THR A 146 -13.96 -6.81 11.76
N CYS A 147 -13.35 -7.47 10.77
CA CYS A 147 -12.71 -6.76 9.66
C CYS A 147 -13.70 -6.00 8.78
N GLN A 148 -14.95 -6.45 8.69
CA GLN A 148 -16.01 -5.74 7.98
C GLN A 148 -16.37 -4.43 8.68
N ILE A 149 -16.63 -4.48 10.00
CA ILE A 149 -16.93 -3.28 10.80
C ILE A 149 -15.80 -2.26 10.69
N GLU A 150 -14.54 -2.69 10.80
CA GLU A 150 -13.40 -1.77 10.70
C GLU A 150 -13.27 -1.16 9.30
N ALA A 151 -13.53 -1.93 8.23
CA ALA A 151 -13.55 -1.39 6.87
C ALA A 151 -14.69 -0.37 6.66
N GLU A 152 -15.88 -0.66 7.18
CA GLU A 152 -17.04 0.25 7.11
C GLU A 152 -16.79 1.55 7.91
N LYS A 153 -16.14 1.46 9.06
CA LYS A 153 -15.71 2.65 9.85
C LYS A 153 -14.74 3.52 9.08
N ILE A 154 -13.72 2.91 8.46
CA ILE A 154 -12.74 3.63 7.65
C ILE A 154 -13.43 4.31 6.45
N GLU A 155 -14.32 3.59 5.76
CA GLU A 155 -15.03 4.15 4.61
C GLU A 155 -15.97 5.30 5.01
N LYS A 156 -16.70 5.14 6.12
CA LYS A 156 -17.52 6.23 6.69
C LYS A 156 -16.66 7.45 7.02
N ARG A 157 -15.50 7.25 7.63
CA ARG A 157 -14.55 8.33 7.95
C ARG A 157 -14.09 9.05 6.69
N ARG A 158 -13.62 8.32 5.66
CA ARG A 158 -13.18 8.90 4.37
C ARG A 158 -14.27 9.75 3.73
N LYS A 159 -15.49 9.21 3.67
CA LYS A 159 -16.65 9.92 3.11
C LYS A 159 -16.96 11.19 3.88
N THR A 160 -17.06 11.11 5.20
CA THR A 160 -17.35 12.28 6.05
C THR A 160 -16.26 13.34 5.91
N GLU A 161 -14.99 12.96 5.91
CA GLU A 161 -13.88 13.91 5.75
C GLU A 161 -13.89 14.61 4.40
N LEU A 162 -14.09 13.86 3.31
CA LEU A 162 -14.16 14.40 1.96
C LEU A 162 -15.36 15.34 1.77
N GLU A 163 -16.53 14.97 2.28
CA GLU A 163 -17.75 15.78 2.20
C GLU A 163 -17.60 17.11 2.95
N ILE A 164 -17.03 17.08 4.17
CA ILE A 164 -16.77 18.30 4.95
C ILE A 164 -15.74 19.17 4.23
N PHE A 165 -14.63 18.61 3.75
CA PHE A 165 -13.63 19.36 3.01
C PHE A 165 -14.21 20.04 1.76
N ILE A 166 -14.98 19.31 0.94
CA ILE A 166 -15.62 19.88 -0.26
C ILE A 166 -16.55 21.04 0.12
N ARG A 167 -17.32 20.89 1.20
CA ARG A 167 -18.23 21.93 1.69
C ARG A 167 -17.47 23.19 2.13
N LEU A 168 -16.41 23.03 2.92
CA LEU A 168 -15.58 24.14 3.40
C LEU A 168 -14.84 24.82 2.25
N ASN A 169 -14.22 24.05 1.36
CA ASN A 169 -13.54 24.61 0.19
C ASN A 169 -14.52 25.37 -0.72
N ARG A 170 -15.73 24.86 -0.96
CA ARG A 170 -16.75 25.61 -1.73
C ARG A 170 -17.19 26.90 -1.05
N ALA A 171 -17.25 26.95 0.28
CA ALA A 171 -17.56 28.17 1.01
C ALA A 171 -16.43 29.20 0.87
N PHE A 172 -15.19 28.74 1.03
CA PHE A 172 -13.99 29.56 0.88
C PHE A 172 -13.85 30.15 -0.54
N GLN A 173 -14.15 29.38 -1.59
CA GLN A 173 -14.12 29.87 -2.98
C GLN A 173 -15.22 30.91 -3.30
N LYS A 174 -16.23 31.04 -2.44
CA LYS A 174 -17.30 32.06 -2.58
C LYS A 174 -17.03 33.31 -1.74
N GLU A 175 -16.00 33.30 -0.91
CA GLU A 175 -15.68 34.43 -0.06
C GLU A 175 -14.99 35.52 -0.88
N ASP A 176 -15.63 36.68 -0.96
CA ASP A 176 -15.03 37.85 -1.62
C ASP A 176 -13.96 38.43 -0.68
N SER A 177 -12.69 38.27 -1.05
CA SER A 177 -11.50 38.80 -0.36
C SER A 177 -11.27 38.31 1.09
N PRO A 178 -10.91 37.02 1.29
CA PRO A 178 -10.56 36.50 2.61
C PRO A 178 -9.36 37.23 3.23
N ALA A 179 -9.53 37.63 4.50
CA ALA A 179 -8.54 38.42 5.24
C ALA A 179 -7.36 37.60 5.77
N THR A 180 -7.46 36.27 5.78
CA THR A 180 -6.44 35.37 6.32
C THR A 180 -6.48 34.02 5.63
N PHE A 181 -5.31 33.47 5.31
CA PHE A 181 -5.13 32.15 4.69
C PHE A 181 -4.26 31.29 5.58
N TYR A 182 -4.58 30.00 5.64
CA TYR A 182 -3.74 29.00 6.27
C TYR A 182 -2.99 28.20 5.20
N CYS A 183 -1.72 27.89 5.46
CA CYS A 183 -0.92 27.08 4.56
C CYS A 183 -0.82 25.63 5.03
N ILE A 184 -0.93 24.71 4.08
CA ILE A 184 -0.77 23.27 4.33
C ILE A 184 0.24 22.68 3.36
N SER A 185 1.10 21.80 3.88
CA SER A 185 2.08 21.06 3.08
C SER A 185 1.37 20.22 2.01
N MET A 186 1.74 20.41 0.74
CA MET A 186 1.18 19.60 -0.35
C MET A 186 1.63 18.14 -0.27
N GLN A 187 2.73 17.84 0.42
CA GLN A 187 3.11 16.46 0.71
C GLN A 187 2.04 15.80 1.59
N TRP A 188 1.75 16.38 2.75
CA TRP A 188 0.73 15.87 3.67
C TRP A 188 -0.66 15.86 3.03
N PHE A 189 -1.00 16.92 2.30
CA PHE A 189 -2.31 17.01 1.63
C PHE A 189 -2.51 15.91 0.58
N ARG A 190 -1.46 15.51 -0.16
CA ARG A 190 -1.53 14.38 -1.10
C ARG A 190 -1.72 13.04 -0.38
N GLU A 191 -1.11 12.85 0.79
CA GLU A 191 -1.32 11.66 1.63
C GLU A 191 -2.78 11.61 2.12
N TRP A 192 -3.29 12.73 2.65
CA TRP A 192 -4.70 12.87 3.03
C TRP A 192 -5.65 12.62 1.86
N GLU A 193 -5.37 13.22 0.69
CA GLU A 193 -6.16 13.05 -0.52
C GLU A 193 -6.19 11.58 -0.97
N SER A 194 -5.03 10.90 -0.90
CA SER A 194 -4.91 9.47 -1.21
C SER A 194 -5.75 8.61 -0.28
N PHE A 195 -5.75 8.92 1.03
CA PHE A 195 -6.57 8.26 2.03
C PHE A 195 -8.06 8.44 1.78
N VAL A 196 -8.55 9.68 1.63
CA VAL A 196 -10.00 9.93 1.45
C VAL A 196 -10.53 9.45 0.10
N LYS A 197 -9.67 9.32 -0.92
CA LYS A 197 -10.01 8.70 -2.22
C LYS A 197 -9.87 7.17 -2.22
N GLY A 198 -9.47 6.56 -1.10
CA GLY A 198 -9.34 5.11 -0.96
C GLY A 198 -8.18 4.49 -1.75
N LYS A 199 -7.19 5.28 -2.17
CA LYS A 199 -5.98 4.78 -2.84
C LYS A 199 -5.03 4.13 -1.84
N ASP A 200 -4.86 4.75 -0.68
CA ASP A 200 -4.07 4.21 0.44
C ASP A 200 -4.97 3.71 1.58
N GLY A 201 -4.54 2.62 2.22
CA GLY A 201 -5.27 1.99 3.32
C GLY A 201 -5.20 2.77 4.63
N ASP A 202 -4.09 3.46 4.87
CA ASP A 202 -3.80 4.14 6.12
C ASP A 202 -4.10 5.64 6.04
N PRO A 203 -4.62 6.25 7.12
CA PRO A 203 -4.77 7.70 7.20
C PRO A 203 -3.40 8.39 7.27
N PRO A 204 -3.30 9.66 6.84
CA PRO A 204 -2.06 10.41 7.02
C PRO A 204 -1.74 10.56 8.51
N GLY A 205 -0.47 10.77 8.81
CA GLY A 205 -0.02 11.14 10.15
C GLY A 205 -0.45 12.56 10.55
N PRO A 206 0.09 13.10 11.65
CA PRO A 206 -0.12 14.51 12.01
C PRO A 206 0.27 15.46 10.88
N ILE A 207 -0.40 16.61 10.77
CA ILE A 207 -0.06 17.64 9.79
C ILE A 207 1.40 18.04 9.99
N ASP A 208 2.22 17.93 8.93
CA ASP A 208 3.62 18.32 8.97
C ASP A 208 3.90 19.48 8.00
N ASN A 209 3.96 20.68 8.58
CA ASN A 209 4.31 21.90 7.89
C ASN A 209 5.79 22.30 8.07
N THR A 210 6.62 21.48 8.72
CA THR A 210 8.02 21.85 9.02
C THR A 210 8.84 22.19 7.79
N LYS A 211 8.57 21.51 6.65
CA LYS A 211 9.24 21.77 5.37
C LYS A 211 8.80 23.06 4.69
N ILE A 212 7.58 23.53 4.98
CA ILE A 212 7.02 24.76 4.40
C ILE A 212 7.17 25.96 5.33
N ALA A 213 7.50 25.75 6.60
CA ALA A 213 7.65 26.79 7.60
C ALA A 213 9.10 27.30 7.72
N VAL A 214 9.24 28.58 8.07
CA VAL A 214 10.48 29.21 8.56
C VAL A 214 10.13 30.09 9.75
N THR A 215 10.88 29.95 10.84
CA THR A 215 10.72 30.81 12.02
C THR A 215 11.65 32.02 11.90
N LYS A 216 11.07 33.23 11.92
CA LYS A 216 11.81 34.51 11.97
C LYS A 216 11.30 35.33 13.15
N CYS A 217 12.20 35.69 14.07
CA CYS A 217 11.89 36.51 15.24
C CYS A 217 10.72 35.98 16.10
N GLY A 218 10.59 34.65 16.22
CA GLY A 218 9.50 34.00 16.94
C GLY A 218 8.19 33.81 16.15
N ASN A 219 8.09 34.41 14.96
CA ASN A 219 6.93 34.26 14.08
C ASN A 219 7.18 33.16 13.04
N VAL A 220 6.20 32.28 12.84
CA VAL A 220 6.23 31.25 11.80
C VAL A 220 5.70 31.85 10.50
N MET A 221 6.51 31.79 9.44
CA MET A 221 6.17 32.30 8.10
C MET A 221 6.32 31.20 7.05
N LEU A 222 5.65 31.38 5.91
CA LEU A 222 5.80 30.49 4.77
C LEU A 222 7.20 30.65 4.15
N ARG A 223 7.86 29.52 3.88
CA ARG A 223 9.12 29.44 3.13
C ARG A 223 8.87 29.80 1.67
N GLN A 224 9.68 30.70 1.12
CA GLN A 224 9.58 31.07 -0.29
C GLN A 224 9.82 29.86 -1.19
N GLY A 225 8.92 29.63 -2.15
CA GLY A 225 9.01 28.50 -3.09
C GLY A 225 8.65 27.13 -2.50
N ALA A 226 8.11 27.07 -1.28
CA ALA A 226 7.62 25.82 -0.71
C ALA A 226 6.38 25.30 -1.44
N ASP A 227 6.28 23.97 -1.56
CA ASP A 227 5.12 23.26 -2.10
C ASP A 227 3.98 23.25 -1.07
N SER A 228 3.22 24.34 -1.03
CA SER A 228 2.11 24.56 -0.08
C SER A 228 0.81 24.91 -0.77
N GLY A 229 -0.31 24.40 -0.25
CA GLY A 229 -1.65 24.84 -0.59
C GLY A 229 -2.18 25.90 0.38
N GLN A 230 -3.14 26.71 -0.07
CA GLN A 230 -3.87 27.68 0.76
C GLN A 230 -5.26 27.14 1.08
N ILE A 231 -5.65 27.22 2.34
CA ILE A 231 -6.96 26.77 2.84
C ILE A 231 -7.55 27.81 3.80
N SER A 232 -8.87 27.75 4.02
CA SER A 232 -9.54 28.59 4.99
C SER A 232 -9.21 28.19 6.44
N GLU A 233 -9.49 29.09 7.39
CA GLU A 233 -9.35 28.83 8.82
C GLU A 233 -10.19 27.62 9.25
N GLU A 234 -11.42 27.51 8.78
CA GLU A 234 -12.32 26.40 9.10
C GLU A 234 -11.77 25.08 8.56
N THR A 235 -11.15 25.11 7.38
CA THR A 235 -10.54 23.93 6.78
C THR A 235 -9.31 23.48 7.56
N TRP A 236 -8.47 24.43 7.99
CA TRP A 236 -7.33 24.16 8.86
C TRP A 236 -7.78 23.57 10.19
N ASN A 237 -8.71 24.23 10.89
CA ASN A 237 -9.24 23.79 12.18
C ASN A 237 -9.88 22.40 12.08
N PHE A 238 -10.61 22.12 10.99
CA PHE A 238 -11.18 20.80 10.72
C PHE A 238 -10.10 19.73 10.62
N LEU A 239 -9.09 19.90 9.75
CA LEU A 239 -8.03 18.92 9.57
C LEU A 239 -7.17 18.77 10.83
N GLN A 240 -6.79 19.88 11.46
CA GLN A 240 -6.01 19.90 12.70
C GLN A 240 -6.76 19.24 13.86
N SER A 241 -8.09 19.34 13.94
CA SER A 241 -8.88 18.67 14.99
C SER A 241 -8.86 17.14 14.89
N ILE A 242 -8.66 16.60 13.68
CA ILE A 242 -8.62 15.15 13.43
C ILE A 242 -7.20 14.62 13.53
N TYR A 243 -6.24 15.33 12.92
CA TYR A 243 -4.88 14.83 12.72
C TYR A 243 -3.86 15.43 13.69
N GLY A 244 -4.15 16.59 14.29
CA GLY A 244 -3.17 17.37 15.02
C GLY A 244 -2.00 17.80 14.12
N GLY A 245 -0.86 18.10 14.74
CA GLY A 245 0.36 18.49 14.03
C GLY A 245 0.57 20.01 13.97
N GLY A 246 1.33 20.46 12.97
CA GLY A 246 1.73 21.85 12.76
C GLY A 246 3.10 21.95 12.07
N PRO A 247 3.80 23.09 12.21
CA PRO A 247 3.34 24.33 12.79
C PRO A 247 2.25 25.00 11.95
N GLU A 248 1.47 25.87 12.58
CA GLU A 248 0.52 26.74 11.90
C GLU A 248 1.26 27.83 11.11
N VAL A 249 0.89 27.99 9.85
CA VAL A 249 1.50 28.96 8.93
C VAL A 249 0.38 29.81 8.35
N ILE A 250 0.34 31.08 8.72
CA ILE A 250 -0.73 32.01 8.36
C ILE A 250 -0.21 33.07 7.39
N LEU A 251 -0.93 33.31 6.30
CA LEU A 251 -0.71 34.42 5.38
C LEU A 251 -1.83 35.44 5.54
N ARG A 252 -1.47 36.71 5.72
CA ARG A 252 -2.41 37.83 5.70
C ARG A 252 -2.09 38.67 4.46
N PRO A 253 -3.02 38.84 3.52
CA PRO A 253 -2.80 39.73 2.38
C PRO A 253 -2.55 41.16 2.90
N PRO A 254 -1.68 41.93 2.24
CA PRO A 254 -1.41 43.31 2.65
C PRO A 254 -2.71 44.12 2.55
N VAL A 255 -3.05 44.84 3.62
CA VAL A 255 -4.16 45.79 3.61
C VAL A 255 -3.85 46.85 2.56
N VAL A 256 -4.65 46.92 1.51
CA VAL A 256 -4.60 48.05 0.57
C VAL A 256 -5.12 49.25 1.36
N HIS A 257 -4.22 50.15 1.77
CA HIS A 257 -4.63 51.47 2.24
C HIS A 257 -5.27 52.19 1.06
N VAL A 258 -6.60 52.22 1.00
CA VAL A 258 -7.32 53.13 0.11
C VAL A 258 -7.18 54.51 0.74
N ASP A 259 -6.46 55.40 0.06
CA ASP A 259 -6.28 56.79 0.49
C ASP A 259 -7.68 57.46 0.57
N PRO A 260 -8.08 58.06 1.71
CA PRO A 260 -9.40 58.68 1.87
C PRO A 260 -9.70 59.75 0.81
N ASP A 261 -8.66 60.35 0.24
CA ASP A 261 -8.75 61.38 -0.79
C ASP A 261 -9.21 60.82 -2.16
N ILE A 262 -9.02 59.52 -2.42
CA ILE A 262 -9.50 58.87 -3.66
C ILE A 262 -11.01 58.61 -3.60
N LEU A 263 -11.52 58.24 -2.43
CA LEU A 263 -12.97 58.02 -2.23
C LEU A 263 -13.77 59.33 -2.36
N GLN A 264 -13.22 60.45 -1.89
CA GLN A 264 -13.87 61.77 -2.07
C GLN A 264 -13.82 62.25 -3.52
N ALA A 265 -12.80 61.87 -4.30
CA ALA A 265 -12.73 62.21 -5.72
C ALA A 265 -13.75 61.41 -6.56
N GLU A 266 -13.94 60.12 -6.26
CA GLU A 266 -14.93 59.28 -6.94
C GLU A 266 -16.37 59.73 -6.65
N GLU A 267 -16.68 60.10 -5.40
CA GLU A 267 -18.01 60.62 -5.02
C GLU A 267 -18.32 61.98 -5.70
N LYS A 268 -17.30 62.81 -5.93
CA LYS A 268 -17.46 64.11 -6.61
C LYS A 268 -17.70 63.96 -8.12
N ILE A 269 -17.06 62.98 -8.76
CA ILE A 269 -17.26 62.67 -10.18
C ILE A 269 -18.65 62.07 -10.43
N GLU A 270 -19.15 61.24 -9.51
CA GLU A 270 -20.48 60.62 -9.64
C GLU A 270 -21.64 61.64 -9.49
N VAL A 271 -21.47 62.66 -8.65
CA VAL A 271 -22.45 63.75 -8.47
C VAL A 271 -22.47 64.71 -9.67
N GLU A 272 -21.32 65.02 -10.27
CA GLU A 272 -21.25 65.89 -11.46
C GLU A 272 -21.82 65.20 -12.72
N THR A 273 -21.66 63.87 -12.84
CA THR A 273 -22.15 63.11 -13.99
C THR A 273 -23.67 62.87 -13.97
N ARG A 274 -24.31 62.93 -12.79
CA ARG A 274 -25.78 62.86 -12.65
C ARG A 274 -26.50 64.21 -12.84
N SER A 275 -25.74 65.30 -12.96
CA SER A 275 -26.27 66.67 -13.03
C SER A 275 -26.20 67.29 -14.44
N LEU A 276 -25.86 66.50 -15.47
CA LEU A 276 -25.80 66.88 -16.88
C LEU A 276 -26.88 66.16 -17.71
#